data_AF-A0A946MIZ8-F1
#
_entry.id   AF-A0A946MIZ8-F1
#
_cell.length_a   1.000
_cell.length_b   1.000
_cell.length_c   1.000
_cell.angle_alpha   90.00
_cell.angle_beta   90.00
_cell.angle_gamma   90.00
#
_symmetry.space_group_name_H-M   'P 1'
#
loop_
_entity.id
_entity.type
_entity.pdbx_description
1 polymer ?
#
loop_
_entity_poly.entity_id
_entity_poly.type
_entity_poly.pdbx_seq_one_letter_code
_entity_poly.pdbx_strand_id
1 'polypeptide(L)'
;MKQYLLDGLRLADYQKLKAYLDKYLESSPLDGIYWLELTTELLTPIQKKHEGCHPQVFAWILEETYLSCEFLVRVKKNIKCDCMDYATKEQRDWIIDQADSIFEKLDICI
;
A
#
# COMPACT_ATOMS: atom_id res chain seq x y z
N MET A 1 -13.80 1.62 4.94
CA MET A 1 -13.10 1.44 3.65
C MET A 1 -12.70 -0.02 3.54
N LYS A 2 -12.55 -0.58 2.33
CA LYS A 2 -12.08 -1.96 2.13
C LYS A 2 -10.56 -1.99 2.31
N GLN A 3 -10.06 -2.90 3.14
CA GLN A 3 -8.63 -3.00 3.47
C GLN A 3 -8.25 -4.44 3.79
N TYR A 4 -6.96 -4.75 3.63
CA TYR A 4 -6.31 -5.94 4.17
C TYR A 4 -5.65 -5.55 5.49
N LEU A 5 -5.94 -6.29 6.57
CA LEU A 5 -5.42 -5.99 7.90
C LEU A 5 -4.56 -7.16 8.37
N LEU A 6 -3.30 -6.87 8.66
CA LEU A 6 -2.32 -7.76 9.28
C LEU A 6 -2.12 -7.28 10.72
N ASP A 7 -2.83 -7.89 11.66
CA ASP A 7 -2.83 -7.52 13.08
C ASP A 7 -1.93 -8.45 13.91
N GLY A 8 -1.70 -8.11 15.18
CA GLY A 8 -0.88 -8.92 16.08
C GLY A 8 0.61 -8.65 16.01
N LEU A 9 1.03 -7.51 15.44
CA LEU A 9 2.44 -7.11 15.45
C LEU A 9 2.92 -6.93 16.90
N ARG A 10 4.06 -7.54 17.18
CA ARG A 10 4.83 -7.26 18.40
C ARG A 10 5.66 -6.00 18.15
N LEU A 11 6.02 -5.30 19.22
CA LEU A 11 6.85 -4.09 19.11
C LEU A 11 8.13 -4.28 18.30
N ALA A 12 8.80 -5.44 18.45
CA ALA A 12 10.01 -5.74 17.68
C ALA A 12 9.73 -5.90 16.17
N ASP A 13 8.60 -6.49 15.81
CA ASP A 13 8.20 -6.70 14.42
C ASP A 13 7.71 -5.41 13.79
N TYR A 14 6.96 -4.59 14.53
CA TYR A 14 6.64 -3.21 14.15
C TYR A 14 7.90 -2.41 13.83
N GLN A 15 8.93 -2.44 14.70
CA GLN A 15 10.17 -1.71 14.47
C GLN A 15 10.91 -2.18 13.21
N LYS A 16 10.98 -3.50 12.98
CA LYS A 16 11.57 -4.09 11.76
C LYS A 16 10.80 -3.63 10.51
N LEU A 17 9.47 -3.76 10.54
CA LEU A 17 8.60 -3.39 9.44
C LEU A 17 8.70 -1.90 9.14
N LYS A 18 8.64 -1.05 10.18
CA LYS A 18 8.81 0.40 10.05
C LYS A 18 10.13 0.76 9.37
N ALA A 19 11.25 0.18 9.85
CA ALA A 19 12.56 0.42 9.26
C ALA A 19 12.64 -0.03 7.80
N TYR A 20 11.94 -1.11 7.43
CA TYR A 20 11.83 -1.54 6.04
C TYR A 20 11.02 -0.56 5.19
N LEU A 21 9.82 -0.18 5.64
CA LEU A 21 8.95 0.73 4.90
C LEU A 21 9.59 2.12 4.74
N ASP A 22 10.22 2.66 5.81
CA ASP A 22 10.96 3.93 5.78
C ASP A 22 12.09 3.93 4.74
N LYS A 23 12.69 2.76 4.49
CA LYS A 23 13.81 2.62 3.55
C LYS A 23 13.36 2.45 2.10
N TYR A 24 12.24 1.77 1.87
CA TYR A 24 11.85 1.28 0.54
C TYR A 24 10.60 1.94 -0.05
N LEU A 25 9.75 2.55 0.77
CA LEU A 25 8.54 3.23 0.31
C LEU A 25 8.62 4.73 0.57
N GLU A 26 7.83 5.49 -0.20
CA GLU A 26 7.67 6.92 0.05
C GLU A 26 6.70 7.13 1.21
N SER A 27 7.16 7.78 2.28
CA SER A 27 6.29 8.19 3.39
C SER A 27 5.43 9.40 3.03
N SER A 28 4.22 9.42 3.57
CA SER A 28 3.34 10.59 3.60
C SER A 28 3.83 11.63 4.61
N PRO A 29 3.42 12.91 4.49
CA PRO A 29 3.60 13.89 5.56
C PRO A 29 2.91 13.51 6.89
N LEU A 30 1.95 12.59 6.84
CA LEU A 30 1.33 12.00 8.03
C LEU A 30 2.12 10.76 8.44
N ASP A 31 2.54 10.72 9.70
CA ASP A 31 3.33 9.62 10.25
C ASP A 31 2.55 8.28 10.17
N GLY A 32 3.30 7.19 9.98
CA GLY A 32 2.74 5.85 9.82
C GLY A 32 2.08 5.56 8.45
N ILE A 33 1.96 6.54 7.55
CA ILE A 33 1.38 6.33 6.21
C ILE A 33 2.49 6.24 5.15
N TYR A 34 2.45 5.16 4.36
CA TYR A 34 3.36 4.89 3.25
C TYR A 34 2.59 4.73 1.94
N TRP A 35 3.20 5.17 0.85
CA TRP A 35 2.67 5.04 -0.50
C TRP A 35 3.32 3.86 -1.20
N LEU A 36 2.55 2.81 -1.44
CA LEU A 36 2.96 1.72 -2.32
C LEU A 36 2.56 2.06 -3.76
N GLU A 37 3.53 2.27 -4.64
CA GLU A 37 3.27 2.51 -6.06
C GLU A 37 2.68 1.29 -6.75
N LEU A 38 1.55 1.47 -7.43
CA LEU A 38 0.91 0.43 -8.22
C LEU A 38 1.70 0.22 -9.52
N THR A 39 2.13 -1.01 -9.74
CA THR A 39 2.90 -1.41 -10.91
C THR A 39 2.14 -1.16 -12.22
N THR A 40 2.86 -0.74 -13.27
CA THR A 40 2.28 -0.30 -14.55
C THR A 40 1.50 -1.41 -15.29
N GLU A 41 1.87 -2.66 -15.05
CA GLU A 41 1.29 -3.85 -15.67
C GLU A 41 -0.16 -4.04 -15.21
N LEU A 42 -0.44 -3.68 -13.95
CA LEU A 42 -1.74 -3.88 -13.29
C LEU A 42 -2.65 -2.65 -13.37
N LEU A 43 -2.23 -1.57 -14.04
CA LEU A 43 -3.08 -0.40 -14.23
C LEU A 43 -4.29 -0.75 -15.11
N THR A 44 -5.47 -0.29 -14.68
CA THR A 44 -6.69 -0.37 -15.50
C THR A 44 -6.58 0.53 -16.74
N PRO A 45 -7.44 0.34 -17.77
CA PRO A 45 -7.43 1.21 -18.95
C PRO A 45 -7.57 2.69 -18.63
N ILE A 46 -8.41 3.06 -17.65
CA ILE A 46 -8.59 4.45 -17.23
C ILE A 46 -7.37 5.00 -16.50
N GLN A 47 -6.72 4.20 -15.66
CA GLN A 47 -5.50 4.58 -14.95
C GLN A 47 -4.33 4.79 -15.92
N LYS A 48 -4.15 3.90 -16.91
CA LYS A 48 -3.14 4.04 -17.97
C LYS A 48 -3.34 5.30 -18.82
N LYS A 49 -4.59 5.64 -19.12
CA LYS A 49 -4.92 6.83 -19.92
C LYS A 49 -4.59 8.14 -19.20
N HIS A 50 -4.63 8.15 -17.87
CA HIS A 50 -4.54 9.38 -17.06
C HIS A 50 -3.09 9.63 -16.64
N GLU A 51 -2.23 9.89 -17.64
CA GLU A 51 -0.78 10.03 -17.44
C GLU A 51 -0.40 11.09 -16.38
N GLY A 52 -1.12 12.21 -16.35
CA GLY A 52 -0.90 13.28 -15.38
C GLY A 52 -1.21 12.89 -13.93
N CYS A 53 -1.88 11.77 -13.71
CA CYS A 53 -2.23 11.24 -12.40
C CYS A 53 -1.22 10.21 -11.85
N HIS A 54 -0.24 9.77 -12.66
CA HIS A 54 0.79 8.85 -12.18
C HIS A 54 1.73 9.49 -11.14
N PRO A 55 2.32 8.66 -10.24
CA PRO A 55 2.00 7.24 -10.05
C PRO A 55 0.65 7.04 -9.32
N GLN A 56 -0.06 5.96 -9.65
CA GLN A 56 -1.14 5.48 -8.79
C GLN A 56 -0.52 4.76 -7.59
N VAL A 57 -1.12 4.94 -6.41
CA VAL A 57 -0.56 4.42 -5.17
C VAL A 57 -1.63 3.82 -4.28
N PHE A 58 -1.26 2.88 -3.42
CA PHE A 58 -2.06 2.46 -2.28
C PHE A 58 -1.53 3.09 -1.00
N ALA A 59 -2.43 3.41 -0.08
CA ALA A 59 -2.05 3.83 1.27
C ALA A 59 -1.83 2.60 2.14
N TRP A 60 -0.65 2.49 2.72
CA TRP A 60 -0.34 1.51 3.76
C TRP A 60 -0.17 2.25 5.08
N ILE A 61 -0.92 1.85 6.09
CA ILE A 61 -0.97 2.49 7.41
C ILE A 61 -0.36 1.52 8.39
N LEU A 62 0.81 1.87 8.93
CA LEU A 62 1.52 1.09 9.92
C LEU A 62 1.32 1.72 11.30
N GLU A 63 0.71 0.94 12.18
CA GLU A 63 0.58 1.24 13.61
C GLU A 63 1.37 0.21 14.43
N GLU A 64 1.57 0.47 15.73
CA GLU A 64 2.38 -0.39 16.60
C GLU A 64 1.95 -1.85 16.62
N THR A 65 0.66 -2.14 16.43
CA THR A 65 0.10 -3.49 16.52
C THR A 65 -0.40 -4.06 15.19
N TYR A 66 -0.46 -3.26 14.12
CA TYR A 66 -0.99 -3.73 12.83
C TYR A 66 -0.45 -2.97 11.62
N LEU A 67 -0.50 -3.63 10.46
CA LEU A 67 -0.40 -3.01 9.14
C LEU A 67 -1.77 -3.08 8.46
N SER A 68 -2.29 -1.94 8.00
CA SER A 68 -3.49 -1.86 7.18
C SER A 68 -3.14 -1.42 5.76
N CYS A 69 -3.47 -2.24 4.77
CA CYS A 69 -3.27 -1.95 3.35
C CYS A 69 -4.62 -1.59 2.72
N GLU A 70 -4.82 -0.34 2.32
CA GLU A 70 -6.06 0.08 1.69
C GLU A 70 -6.22 -0.54 0.29
N PHE A 71 -7.43 -1.01 -0.01
CA PHE A 71 -7.80 -1.43 -1.37
C PHE A 71 -8.34 -0.29 -2.22
N LEU A 72 -7.94 0.94 -1.95
CA LEU A 72 -8.29 2.10 -2.76
C LEU A 72 -7.06 2.53 -3.55
N VAL A 73 -7.15 2.49 -4.88
CA VAL A 73 -6.12 3.07 -5.74
C VAL A 73 -6.24 4.57 -5.66
N ARG A 74 -5.20 5.26 -5.19
CA ARG A 74 -5.15 6.71 -5.02
C ARG A 74 -4.27 7.37 -6.07
N VAL A 75 -4.47 8.67 -6.23
CA VAL A 75 -3.60 9.57 -6.98
C VAL A 75 -3.25 10.75 -6.09
N LYS A 76 -1.97 11.13 -6.04
CA LYS A 76 -1.50 12.16 -5.10
C LYS A 76 -1.95 13.57 -5.48
N LYS A 77 -2.14 13.83 -6.78
CA LYS A 77 -2.37 15.19 -7.32
C LYS A 77 -3.85 15.57 -7.45
N ASN A 78 -4.73 14.63 -7.77
CA ASN A 78 -6.14 14.92 -8.07
C ASN A 78 -7.09 13.92 -7.40
N ILE A 79 -7.47 14.21 -6.16
CA ILE A 79 -8.25 13.30 -5.30
C ILE A 79 -9.65 13.00 -5.87
N LYS A 80 -10.14 13.77 -6.85
CA LYS A 80 -11.46 13.56 -7.48
C LYS A 80 -11.38 12.90 -8.87
N CYS A 81 -10.21 12.38 -9.26
CA CYS A 81 -10.07 11.64 -10.51
C CYS A 81 -10.96 10.38 -10.49
N ASP A 82 -11.62 10.10 -11.59
CA ASP A 82 -12.28 8.82 -11.88
C ASP A 82 -11.31 7.63 -11.93
N CYS A 83 -10.02 7.89 -12.10
CA CYS A 83 -8.94 6.91 -11.98
C CYS A 83 -8.63 6.49 -10.53
N MET A 84 -9.18 7.20 -9.53
CA MET A 84 -9.20 6.78 -8.12
C MET A 84 -10.42 5.91 -7.88
N ASP A 85 -10.21 4.62 -7.72
CA ASP A 85 -11.29 3.64 -7.50
C ASP A 85 -10.77 2.46 -6.65
N TYR A 86 -11.69 1.64 -6.15
CA TYR A 86 -11.33 0.41 -5.46
C TYR A 86 -10.51 -0.51 -6.37
N ALA A 87 -9.54 -1.18 -5.76
CA ALA A 87 -8.66 -2.13 -6.43
C ALA A 87 -9.49 -3.19 -7.17
N THR A 88 -9.07 -3.50 -8.39
CA THR A 88 -9.55 -4.69 -9.10
C THR A 88 -9.13 -5.95 -8.34
N LYS A 89 -9.66 -7.11 -8.75
CA LYS A 89 -9.23 -8.39 -8.17
C LYS A 89 -7.71 -8.57 -8.28
N GLU A 90 -7.13 -8.33 -9.46
CA GLU A 90 -5.70 -8.48 -9.70
C GLU A 90 -4.86 -7.51 -8.86
N GLN A 91 -5.28 -6.25 -8.76
CA GLN A 91 -4.61 -5.26 -7.93
C GLN A 91 -4.69 -5.61 -6.44
N ARG A 92 -5.85 -6.09 -5.98
CA ARG A 92 -6.06 -6.51 -4.60
C ARG A 92 -5.17 -7.70 -4.24
N ASP A 93 -5.18 -8.73 -5.07
CA ASP A 93 -4.40 -9.94 -4.84
C ASP A 93 -2.89 -9.58 -4.86
N TRP A 94 -2.47 -8.68 -5.74
CA TRP A 94 -1.10 -8.13 -5.74
C TRP A 94 -0.73 -7.39 -4.45
N ILE A 95 -1.62 -6.55 -3.88
CA ILE A 95 -1.34 -5.86 -2.60
C ILE A 95 -1.12 -6.86 -1.47
N ILE A 96 -1.92 -7.93 -1.43
CA ILE A 96 -1.79 -9.01 -0.44
C ILE A 96 -0.44 -9.69 -0.63
N ASP A 97 -0.10 -10.09 -1.86
CA ASP A 97 1.18 -10.74 -2.17
C ASP A 97 2.39 -9.85 -1.79
N GLN A 98 2.29 -8.53 -1.99
CA GLN A 98 3.35 -7.60 -1.56
C GLN A 98 3.51 -7.57 -0.04
N ALA A 99 2.40 -7.52 0.70
CA ALA A 99 2.44 -7.50 2.16
C ALA A 99 3.01 -8.81 2.70
N ASP A 100 2.51 -9.96 2.22
CA ASP A 100 2.96 -11.28 2.63
C ASP A 100 4.45 -11.50 2.32
N SER A 101 4.91 -11.08 1.14
CA SER A 101 6.32 -11.16 0.75
C SER A 101 7.24 -10.32 1.65
N ILE A 102 6.77 -9.16 2.12
CA ILE A 102 7.54 -8.33 3.07
C ILE A 102 7.59 -9.00 4.44
N PHE A 103 6.48 -9.57 4.91
CA PHE A 103 6.43 -10.27 6.19
C PHE A 103 7.34 -11.50 6.18
N GLU A 104 7.29 -12.31 5.13
CA GLU A 104 8.18 -13.47 4.96
C GLU A 104 9.66 -13.04 4.93
N LYS A 105 9.98 -11.99 4.15
CA LYS A 105 11.36 -11.47 4.05
C LYS A 105 11.92 -10.97 5.39
N LEU A 106 11.05 -10.44 6.25
CA LEU A 106 11.43 -9.91 7.57
C LEU A 106 11.31 -10.94 8.69
N ASP A 107 10.91 -12.17 8.38
CA ASP A 107 10.65 -13.24 9.34
C ASP A 107 9.66 -12.79 10.42
N ILE A 108 8.56 -12.15 9.99
CA ILE A 108 7.46 -11.70 10.84
C ILE A 108 6.32 -12.72 10.73
N CYS A 109 5.93 -13.29 11.86
CA CYS A 109 4.84 -14.26 11.97
C CYS A 109 3.69 -13.67 12.80
N ILE A 110 2.49 -13.67 12.23
CA ILE A 110 1.24 -13.17 12.83
C ILE A 110 0.10 -14.18 12.67
#